data_AF-A0A4Y8ZTJ1-F1
#
_entry.id   AF-A0A4Y8ZTJ1-F1
#
_cell.length_a   1.000
_cell.length_b   1.000
_cell.length_c   1.000
_cell.angle_alpha   90.00
_cell.angle_beta   90.00
_cell.angle_gamma   90.00
#
_symmetry.space_group_name_H-M   'P 1'
#
loop_
_entity.id
_entity.type
_entity.pdbx_description
1 polymer ?
#
loop_
_entity_poly.entity_id
_entity_poly.type
_entity_poly.pdbx_seq_one_letter_code
_entity_poly.pdbx_strand_id
1 'polypeptide(L)'
;MKSLLAMLLAGGAIAAAQAQAPSPAPATMDALRRNFPADHGTLAASLAGKSIRETAPLVHAGMQRFLQSHRESIVAAPPATILALEARQAALLRAVERKDVQVCARVGDRGLFSTEMLPALPVAGLDEYGAALIEAARPAAGKTAAPDPNAEDLTAWIAAIEKIQPDVPVQKMLLDREFRAAATPAQLCRGAAAMHEAVAKLPQPQAERVARMLLKSSVAPDGP
;
A
#
# COMPACT_ATOMS: atom_id res chain seq x y z
N MET A 1 48.17 21.93 -56.58
CA MET A 1 48.14 21.10 -55.35
C MET A 1 46.71 21.15 -54.81
N LYS A 2 46.04 19.98 -54.73
CA LYS A 2 44.92 19.58 -53.83
C LYS A 2 43.64 20.44 -53.88
N SER A 3 42.54 19.97 -54.50
CA SER A 3 41.44 19.17 -53.90
C SER A 3 40.63 19.98 -52.86
N LEU A 4 39.29 20.04 -52.78
CA LEU A 4 38.22 19.05 -52.90
C LEU A 4 36.84 19.77 -52.87
N LEU A 5 35.85 19.25 -53.62
CA LEU A 5 34.41 19.06 -53.31
C LEU A 5 33.61 20.21 -52.64
N ALA A 6 32.55 20.79 -53.23
CA ALA A 6 31.24 20.22 -53.62
C ALA A 6 30.36 19.70 -52.45
N MET A 7 29.05 19.98 -52.57
CA MET A 7 27.91 19.58 -51.73
C MET A 7 27.57 20.43 -50.49
N LEU A 8 26.70 21.43 -50.72
CA LEU A 8 25.68 21.85 -49.74
C LEU A 8 24.33 21.34 -50.27
N LEU A 9 24.02 20.08 -49.96
CA LEU A 9 22.68 19.50 -50.11
C LEU A 9 21.88 19.80 -48.85
N ALA A 10 20.63 20.18 -49.08
CA ALA A 10 19.62 20.50 -48.09
C ALA A 10 19.48 19.38 -47.03
N GLY A 11 19.89 19.67 -45.80
CA GLY A 11 19.53 18.87 -44.63
C GLY A 11 18.13 19.26 -44.16
N GLY A 12 17.11 18.61 -44.71
CA GLY A 12 15.76 18.67 -44.17
C GLY A 12 15.76 18.21 -42.72
N ALA A 13 15.33 19.10 -41.82
CA ALA A 13 15.09 18.76 -40.43
C ALA A 13 13.87 17.83 -40.36
N ILE A 14 14.11 16.52 -40.39
CA ILE A 14 13.11 15.52 -39.99
C ILE A 14 13.00 15.65 -38.46
N ALA A 15 12.08 16.49 -38.01
CA ALA A 15 11.59 16.44 -36.64
C ALA A 15 10.91 15.08 -36.47
N ALA A 16 11.66 14.10 -35.97
CA ALA A 16 11.08 12.85 -35.49
C ALA A 16 10.16 13.24 -34.32
N ALA A 17 8.86 13.34 -34.61
CA ALA A 17 7.83 13.31 -33.59
C ALA A 17 8.05 12.01 -32.80
N GLN A 18 8.69 12.11 -31.65
CA GLN A 18 8.74 11.04 -30.68
C GLN A 18 7.30 10.81 -30.27
N ALA A 19 6.65 9.84 -30.91
CA ALA A 19 5.41 9.28 -30.41
C ALA A 19 5.71 8.83 -28.99
N GLN A 20 5.27 9.61 -28.01
CA GLN A 20 5.30 9.23 -26.61
C GLN A 20 4.56 7.89 -26.56
N ALA A 21 5.31 6.83 -26.30
CA ALA A 21 4.73 5.53 -26.03
C ALA A 21 3.63 5.73 -24.98
N PRO A 22 2.46 5.09 -25.12
CA PRO A 22 1.41 5.22 -24.14
C PRO A 22 2.02 4.93 -22.77
N SER A 23 1.86 5.88 -21.83
CA SER A 23 2.37 5.70 -20.48
C SER A 23 1.82 4.39 -19.95
N PRO A 24 2.65 3.51 -19.36
CA PRO A 24 2.18 2.23 -18.86
C PRO A 24 0.99 2.49 -17.92
N ALA A 25 -0.04 1.68 -18.06
CA ALA A 25 -1.18 1.78 -17.16
C ALA A 25 -0.70 1.63 -15.71
N PRO A 26 -1.30 2.33 -14.74
CA PRO A 26 -0.97 2.16 -13.33
C PRO A 26 -0.99 0.67 -12.95
N ALA A 27 0.01 0.22 -12.19
CA ALA A 27 0.21 -1.18 -11.83
C ALA A 27 -1.03 -1.78 -11.17
N THR A 28 -1.73 -1.00 -10.35
CA THR A 28 -3.00 -1.39 -9.72
C THR A 28 -4.08 -1.71 -10.77
N MET A 29 -4.25 -0.84 -11.78
CA MET A 29 -5.25 -1.03 -12.83
C MET A 29 -4.92 -2.24 -13.70
N ASP A 30 -3.64 -2.46 -14.00
CA ASP A 30 -3.19 -3.65 -14.72
C ASP A 30 -3.39 -4.93 -13.92
N ALA A 31 -3.12 -4.91 -12.60
CA ALA A 31 -3.39 -6.05 -11.72
C ALA A 31 -4.89 -6.37 -11.65
N LEU A 32 -5.76 -5.36 -11.53
CA LEU A 32 -7.22 -5.56 -11.58
C LEU A 32 -7.63 -6.18 -12.93
N ARG A 33 -7.17 -5.62 -14.04
CA ARG A 33 -7.52 -6.09 -15.39
C ARG A 33 -7.17 -7.57 -15.59
N ARG A 34 -6.01 -8.00 -15.11
CA ARG A 34 -5.52 -9.39 -15.27
C ARG A 34 -6.16 -10.39 -14.30
N ASN A 35 -6.43 -9.97 -13.06
CA ASN A 35 -6.81 -10.88 -11.98
C ASN A 35 -8.29 -10.82 -11.63
N PHE A 36 -8.93 -9.66 -11.79
CA PHE A 36 -10.31 -9.38 -11.42
C PHE A 36 -10.98 -8.49 -12.49
N PRO A 37 -11.22 -9.03 -13.71
CA PRO A 37 -11.72 -8.24 -14.84
C PRO A 37 -13.08 -7.58 -14.58
N ALA A 38 -13.93 -8.15 -13.72
CA ALA A 38 -15.20 -7.56 -13.32
C ALA A 38 -15.01 -6.33 -12.42
N ASP A 39 -14.12 -6.39 -11.42
CA ASP A 39 -13.76 -5.26 -10.57
C ASP A 39 -13.08 -4.16 -11.40
N HIS A 40 -12.19 -4.55 -12.32
CA HIS A 40 -11.60 -3.62 -13.29
C HIS A 40 -12.67 -2.92 -14.14
N GLY A 41 -13.61 -3.67 -14.72
CA GLY A 41 -14.68 -3.11 -15.55
C GLY A 41 -15.54 -2.11 -14.79
N THR A 42 -15.86 -2.42 -13.53
CA THR A 42 -16.63 -1.53 -12.64
C THR A 42 -15.86 -0.23 -12.35
N LEU A 43 -14.59 -0.34 -11.98
CA LEU A 43 -13.76 0.83 -11.71
C LEU A 43 -13.55 1.67 -12.99
N ALA A 44 -13.18 1.03 -14.10
CA ALA A 44 -12.97 1.71 -15.39
C ALA A 44 -14.22 2.47 -15.85
N ALA A 45 -15.42 1.88 -15.70
CA ALA A 45 -16.68 2.55 -16.00
C ALA A 45 -16.91 3.79 -15.11
N SER A 46 -16.56 3.72 -13.82
CA SER A 46 -16.68 4.86 -12.91
C SER A 46 -15.72 6.02 -13.24
N LEU A 47 -14.60 5.71 -13.89
CA LEU A 47 -13.59 6.69 -14.30
C LEU A 47 -13.86 7.28 -15.70
N ALA A 48 -14.75 6.69 -16.49
CA ALA A 48 -15.02 7.12 -17.85
C ALA A 48 -15.54 8.57 -17.91
N GLY A 49 -14.89 9.41 -18.72
CA GLY A 49 -15.24 10.82 -18.88
C GLY A 49 -14.90 11.71 -17.68
N LYS A 50 -14.17 11.20 -16.69
CA LYS A 50 -13.75 11.96 -15.50
C LYS A 50 -12.43 12.70 -15.73
N SER A 51 -12.32 13.88 -15.12
CA SER A 51 -11.05 14.60 -15.06
C SER A 51 -10.08 13.92 -14.10
N ILE A 52 -8.78 14.23 -14.24
CA ILE A 52 -7.73 13.71 -13.36
C ILE A 52 -8.02 14.01 -11.87
N ARG A 53 -8.59 15.18 -11.58
CA ARG A 53 -8.95 15.58 -10.20
C ARG A 53 -10.05 14.69 -9.62
N GLU A 54 -10.99 14.24 -10.45
CA GLU A 54 -12.07 13.33 -10.05
C GLU A 54 -11.60 11.88 -9.96
N THR A 55 -10.56 11.49 -10.71
CA THR A 55 -10.06 10.11 -10.77
C THR A 55 -9.46 9.63 -9.44
N ALA A 56 -8.64 10.43 -8.76
CA ALA A 56 -7.92 9.96 -7.57
C ALA A 56 -8.85 9.51 -6.41
N PRO A 57 -9.90 10.28 -6.03
CA PRO A 57 -10.88 9.82 -5.04
C PRO A 57 -11.63 8.54 -5.48
N LEU A 58 -11.94 8.41 -6.77
CA LEU A 58 -12.64 7.24 -7.31
C LEU A 58 -11.77 5.99 -7.33
N VAL A 59 -10.48 6.12 -7.64
CA VAL A 59 -9.50 5.03 -7.54
C VAL A 59 -9.35 4.57 -6.10
N HIS A 60 -9.24 5.51 -5.14
CA HIS A 60 -9.18 5.17 -3.72
C HIS A 60 -10.43 4.43 -3.24
N ALA A 61 -11.62 4.95 -3.55
CA ALA A 61 -12.88 4.30 -3.20
C ALA A 61 -13.04 2.93 -3.89
N GLY A 62 -12.61 2.81 -5.15
CA GLY A 62 -12.57 1.55 -5.89
C GLY A 62 -11.68 0.51 -5.22
N MET A 63 -10.46 0.90 -4.85
CA MET A 63 -9.52 0.04 -4.13
C MET A 63 -10.03 -0.33 -2.75
N GLN A 64 -10.59 0.60 -1.99
CA GLN A 64 -11.16 0.31 -0.68
C GLN A 64 -12.28 -0.75 -0.78
N ARG A 65 -13.19 -0.62 -1.76
CA ARG A 65 -14.22 -1.65 -2.02
C ARG A 65 -13.62 -3.00 -2.39
N PHE A 66 -12.61 -3.01 -3.28
CA PHE A 66 -11.91 -4.24 -3.64
C PHE A 66 -11.30 -4.92 -2.40
N LEU A 67 -10.60 -4.16 -1.55
CA LEU A 67 -9.98 -4.67 -0.33
C LEU A 67 -11.01 -5.24 0.64
N GLN A 68 -12.17 -4.59 0.78
CA GLN A 68 -13.28 -5.09 1.60
C GLN A 68 -13.84 -6.41 1.05
N SER A 69 -14.13 -6.47 -0.25
CA SER A 69 -14.72 -7.65 -0.89
C SER A 69 -13.78 -8.85 -0.94
N HIS A 70 -12.47 -8.62 -1.00
CA HIS A 70 -11.46 -9.67 -1.16
C HIS A 70 -10.59 -9.88 0.09
N ARG A 71 -10.92 -9.24 1.22
CA ARG A 71 -10.17 -9.29 2.48
C ARG A 71 -9.74 -10.70 2.88
N GLU A 72 -10.68 -11.63 2.92
CA GLU A 72 -10.40 -13.01 3.34
C GLU A 72 -9.41 -13.70 2.41
N SER A 73 -9.54 -13.47 1.10
CA SER A 73 -8.62 -14.01 0.10
C SER A 73 -7.23 -13.40 0.24
N ILE A 74 -7.11 -12.08 0.42
CA ILE A 74 -5.83 -11.39 0.66
C ILE A 74 -5.17 -11.97 1.90
N VAL A 75 -5.92 -12.08 3.00
CA VAL A 75 -5.44 -12.59 4.29
C VAL A 75 -5.15 -14.09 4.25
N ALA A 76 -5.61 -14.84 3.25
CA ALA A 76 -5.30 -16.25 3.02
C ALA A 76 -4.15 -16.46 2.00
N ALA A 77 -3.51 -15.39 1.51
CA ALA A 77 -2.37 -15.48 0.59
C ALA A 77 -1.19 -16.28 1.18
N PRO A 78 -0.26 -16.77 0.34
CA PRO A 78 0.92 -17.49 0.81
C PRO A 78 1.73 -16.68 1.83
N PRO A 79 2.36 -17.34 2.82
CA PRO A 79 3.09 -16.63 3.90
C PRO A 79 4.12 -15.63 3.40
N ALA A 80 4.90 -15.99 2.38
CA ALA A 80 5.91 -15.11 1.79
C ALA A 80 5.28 -13.84 1.17
N THR A 81 4.09 -13.96 0.58
CA THR A 81 3.34 -12.83 0.01
C THR A 81 2.84 -11.89 1.12
N ILE A 82 2.28 -12.45 2.19
CA ILE A 82 1.80 -11.71 3.36
C ILE A 82 2.92 -10.90 4.00
N LEU A 83 4.07 -11.53 4.24
CA LEU A 83 5.24 -10.86 4.83
C LEU A 83 5.80 -9.75 3.92
N ALA A 84 5.77 -9.96 2.60
CA ALA A 84 6.17 -8.94 1.64
C ALA A 84 5.21 -7.74 1.62
N LEU A 85 3.90 -7.95 1.81
CA LEU A 85 2.92 -6.87 1.94
C LEU A 85 3.18 -6.02 3.19
N GLU A 86 3.42 -6.65 4.33
CA GLU A 86 3.74 -5.96 5.59
C GLU A 86 5.01 -5.11 5.48
N ALA A 87 6.07 -5.65 4.86
CA ALA A 87 7.29 -4.89 4.61
C ALA A 87 7.06 -3.65 3.72
N ARG A 88 6.19 -3.77 2.71
CA ARG A 88 5.79 -2.63 1.86
C ARG A 88 4.96 -1.61 2.63
N GLN A 89 4.01 -2.05 3.44
CA GLN A 89 3.18 -1.18 4.26
C GLN A 89 4.00 -0.39 5.28
N ALA A 90 4.96 -1.04 5.95
CA ALA A 90 5.94 -0.38 6.81
C ALA A 90 6.70 0.74 6.07
N ALA A 91 7.27 0.42 4.90
CA ALA A 91 8.03 1.38 4.10
C ALA A 91 7.15 2.57 3.64
N LEU A 92 5.89 2.31 3.27
CA LEU A 92 4.94 3.34 2.90
C LEU A 92 4.57 4.24 4.07
N LEU A 93 4.30 3.69 5.26
CA LEU A 93 4.03 4.50 6.44
C LEU A 93 5.22 5.42 6.79
N ARG A 94 6.46 4.93 6.67
CA ARG A 94 7.66 5.78 6.82
C ARG A 94 7.79 6.83 5.73
N ALA A 95 7.37 6.54 4.50
CA ALA A 95 7.35 7.53 3.42
C ALA A 95 6.30 8.62 3.67
N VAL A 96 5.10 8.24 4.14
CA VAL A 96 4.04 9.17 4.52
C VAL A 96 4.45 10.01 5.73
N GLU A 97 5.07 9.40 6.75
CA GLU A 97 5.60 10.09 7.93
C GLU A 97 6.50 11.27 7.54
N ARG A 98 7.44 11.04 6.62
CA ARG A 98 8.36 12.09 6.13
C ARG A 98 7.66 13.20 5.35
N LYS A 99 6.51 12.90 4.74
CA LYS A 99 5.74 13.88 3.95
C LYS A 99 4.77 14.67 4.83
N ASP A 100 4.00 13.97 5.66
CA ASP A 100 3.01 14.53 6.56
C ASP A 100 2.69 13.54 7.71
N VAL A 101 3.16 13.87 8.91
CA VAL A 101 2.95 13.06 10.12
C VAL A 101 1.47 12.97 10.52
N GLN A 102 0.66 13.99 10.22
CA GLN A 102 -0.77 14.01 10.53
C GLN A 102 -1.51 13.03 9.62
N VAL A 103 -1.18 13.02 8.32
CA VAL A 103 -1.74 12.03 7.39
C VAL A 103 -1.28 10.63 7.79
N CYS A 104 0.02 10.44 8.09
CA CYS A 104 0.55 9.16 8.56
C CYS A 104 -0.22 8.61 9.77
N ALA A 105 -0.49 9.45 10.78
CA ALA A 105 -1.24 9.06 11.97
C ALA A 105 -2.65 8.54 11.63
N ARG A 106 -3.33 9.19 10.68
CA ARG A 106 -4.69 8.80 10.26
C ARG A 106 -4.68 7.54 9.40
N VAL A 107 -3.78 7.44 8.41
CA VAL A 107 -3.70 6.25 7.53
C VAL A 107 -3.11 5.03 8.24
N GLY A 108 -2.33 5.21 9.31
CA GLY A 108 -1.90 4.11 10.17
C GLY A 108 -3.06 3.44 10.91
N ASP A 109 -4.16 4.15 11.13
CA ASP A 109 -5.39 3.63 11.73
C ASP A 109 -6.40 3.17 10.66
N ARG A 110 -6.60 3.97 9.61
CA ARG A 110 -7.63 3.79 8.58
C ARG A 110 -7.17 3.00 7.35
N GLY A 111 -5.87 2.71 7.26
CA GLY A 111 -5.26 2.07 6.09
C GLY A 111 -4.87 3.05 4.98
N LEU A 112 -3.98 2.59 4.10
CA LEU A 112 -3.32 3.39 3.05
C LEU A 112 -4.24 3.77 1.87
N PHE A 113 -5.38 3.08 1.70
CA PHE A 113 -6.37 3.39 0.66
C PHE A 113 -7.59 4.16 1.19
N SER A 114 -7.55 4.62 2.45
CA SER A 114 -8.54 5.55 2.99
C SER A 114 -8.49 6.91 2.29
N THR A 115 -9.57 7.70 2.42
CA THR A 115 -9.63 9.07 1.89
C THR A 115 -8.65 10.01 2.57
N GLU A 116 -8.22 9.69 3.80
CA GLU A 116 -7.22 10.43 4.56
C GLU A 116 -5.84 10.46 3.89
N MET A 117 -5.56 9.52 2.98
CA MET A 117 -4.33 9.47 2.21
C MET A 117 -4.29 10.49 1.06
N LEU A 118 -5.45 10.98 0.59
CA LEU A 118 -5.56 11.86 -0.58
C LEU A 118 -4.64 13.11 -0.49
N PRO A 119 -4.53 13.83 0.64
CA PRO A 119 -3.63 14.98 0.77
C PRO A 119 -2.15 14.63 0.65
N ALA A 120 -1.77 13.39 0.98
CA ALA A 120 -0.40 12.92 0.87
C ALA A 120 -0.05 12.36 -0.52
N LEU A 121 -0.98 12.34 -1.48
CA LEU A 121 -0.65 11.91 -2.83
C LEU A 121 0.23 12.92 -3.59
N PRO A 122 1.06 12.47 -4.54
CA PRO A 122 1.46 11.08 -4.76
C PRO A 122 2.40 10.58 -3.65
N VAL A 123 2.33 9.27 -3.36
CA VAL A 123 3.30 8.55 -2.50
C VAL A 123 3.93 7.43 -3.32
N ALA A 124 5.25 7.46 -3.44
CA ALA A 124 6.00 6.43 -4.17
C ALA A 124 5.77 5.05 -3.54
N GLY A 125 5.50 4.03 -4.36
CA GLY A 125 5.23 2.66 -3.91
C GLY A 125 3.76 2.35 -3.62
N LEU A 126 2.86 3.34 -3.57
CA LEU A 126 1.46 3.11 -3.23
C LEU A 126 0.73 2.31 -4.33
N ASP A 127 1.02 2.59 -5.59
CA ASP A 127 0.43 1.88 -6.73
C ASP A 127 0.94 0.43 -6.81
N GLU A 128 2.23 0.20 -6.57
CA GLU A 128 2.82 -1.13 -6.52
C GLU A 128 2.33 -1.93 -5.30
N TYR A 129 1.99 -1.25 -4.21
CA TYR A 129 1.35 -1.87 -3.05
C TYR A 129 -0.10 -2.28 -3.35
N GLY A 130 -0.88 -1.42 -4.00
CA GLY A 130 -2.23 -1.73 -4.47
C GLY A 130 -2.24 -2.94 -5.40
N ALA A 131 -1.35 -2.96 -6.39
CA ALA A 131 -1.15 -4.09 -7.29
C ALA A 131 -0.85 -5.39 -6.53
N ALA A 132 0.02 -5.35 -5.53
CA ALA A 132 0.38 -6.53 -4.74
C ALA A 132 -0.77 -7.06 -3.88
N LEU A 133 -1.62 -6.18 -3.32
CA LEU A 133 -2.83 -6.61 -2.61
C LEU A 133 -3.80 -7.34 -3.55
N ILE A 134 -3.96 -6.83 -4.77
CA ILE A 134 -4.79 -7.48 -5.80
C ILE A 134 -4.20 -8.84 -6.18
N GLU A 135 -2.90 -8.91 -6.44
CA GLU A 135 -2.23 -10.17 -6.80
C GLU A 135 -2.27 -11.20 -5.67
N ALA A 136 -2.28 -10.75 -4.40
CA ALA A 136 -2.42 -11.61 -3.23
C ALA A 136 -3.82 -12.25 -3.11
N ALA A 137 -4.89 -11.55 -3.51
CA ALA A 137 -6.25 -12.07 -3.44
C ALA A 137 -6.50 -13.29 -4.35
N ARG A 138 -5.96 -13.29 -5.58
CA ARG A 138 -6.28 -14.32 -6.58
C ARG A 138 -5.91 -15.76 -6.19
N PRO A 139 -4.66 -16.09 -5.79
CA PRO A 139 -4.25 -17.47 -5.52
C PRO A 139 -4.89 -18.08 -4.26
N ALA A 140 -5.64 -17.29 -3.50
CA ALA A 140 -6.21 -17.66 -2.21
C ALA A 140 -7.75 -17.62 -2.18
N ALA A 141 -8.41 -17.43 -3.33
CA ALA A 141 -9.85 -17.58 -3.45
C ALA A 141 -10.28 -18.96 -2.95
N GLY A 142 -11.14 -19.00 -1.92
CA GLY A 142 -11.65 -20.23 -1.31
C GLY A 142 -10.68 -20.92 -0.33
N LYS A 143 -9.56 -20.29 0.05
CA LYS A 143 -8.66 -20.79 1.09
C LYS A 143 -8.98 -20.17 2.44
N THR A 144 -8.83 -20.95 3.50
CA THR A 144 -8.92 -20.46 4.88
C THR A 144 -7.58 -19.87 5.32
N ALA A 145 -7.62 -18.70 5.97
CA ALA A 145 -6.44 -18.11 6.57
C ALA A 145 -5.88 -19.00 7.70
N ALA A 146 -4.57 -18.90 7.95
CA ALA A 146 -3.94 -19.49 9.13
C ALA A 146 -4.58 -18.93 10.42
N PRO A 147 -4.47 -19.64 11.57
CA PRO A 147 -5.03 -19.18 12.83
C PRO A 147 -4.44 -17.83 13.25
N ASP A 148 -5.22 -17.08 14.02
CA ASP A 148 -4.82 -15.82 14.63
C ASP A 148 -3.62 -16.00 15.58
N PRO A 149 -2.83 -14.92 15.83
CA PRO A 149 -1.70 -14.98 16.75
C PRO A 149 -2.15 -15.36 18.16
N ASN A 150 -1.35 -16.18 18.83
CA ASN A 150 -1.54 -16.51 20.24
C ASN A 150 -0.89 -15.46 21.16
N ALA A 151 -1.01 -15.62 22.48
CA ALA A 151 -0.45 -14.67 23.44
C ALA A 151 1.09 -14.55 23.38
N GLU A 152 1.79 -15.65 23.03
CA GLU A 152 3.25 -15.65 22.87
C GLU A 152 3.67 -14.82 21.65
N ASP A 153 2.96 -14.98 20.52
CA ASP A 153 3.18 -14.21 19.31
C ASP A 153 3.02 -12.71 19.55
N LEU A 154 1.95 -12.32 20.25
CA LEU A 154 1.67 -10.93 20.59
C LEU A 154 2.71 -10.34 21.54
N THR A 155 3.16 -11.13 22.52
CA THR A 155 4.22 -10.71 23.46
C THR A 155 5.54 -10.49 22.73
N ALA A 156 5.94 -11.42 21.86
CA ALA A 156 7.16 -11.30 21.06
C ALA A 156 7.10 -10.10 20.10
N TRP A 157 5.93 -9.85 19.52
CA TRP A 157 5.69 -8.72 18.64
C TRP A 157 5.77 -7.37 19.37
N ILE A 158 5.12 -7.22 20.53
CA ILE A 158 5.21 -6.00 21.34
C ILE A 158 6.68 -5.75 21.74
N ALA A 159 7.39 -6.77 22.20
CA ALA A 159 8.81 -6.65 22.55
C ALA A 159 9.69 -6.25 21.34
N ALA A 160 9.33 -6.67 20.12
CA ALA A 160 10.01 -6.24 18.90
C ALA A 160 9.70 -4.78 18.56
N ILE A 161 8.45 -4.33 18.74
CA ILE A 161 8.07 -2.92 18.55
C ILE A 161 8.85 -2.00 19.49
N GLU A 162 8.90 -2.35 20.78
CA GLU A 162 9.59 -1.54 21.80
C GLU A 162 11.10 -1.41 21.54
N LYS A 163 11.70 -2.42 20.90
CA LYS A 163 13.10 -2.32 20.44
C LYS A 163 13.30 -1.37 19.26
N ILE A 164 12.28 -1.22 18.39
CA ILE A 164 12.34 -0.34 17.21
C ILE A 164 11.99 1.10 17.61
N GLN A 165 11.02 1.30 18.49
CA GLN A 165 10.54 2.61 18.97
C GLN A 165 10.38 2.61 20.50
N PRO A 166 11.49 2.72 21.26
CA PRO A 166 11.46 2.66 22.73
C PRO A 166 10.75 3.86 23.38
N ASP A 167 10.62 4.98 22.68
CA ASP A 167 9.98 6.20 23.17
C ASP A 167 8.48 6.27 22.83
N VAL A 168 7.96 5.29 22.09
CA VAL A 168 6.56 5.21 21.72
C VAL A 168 5.90 4.11 22.58
N PRO A 169 4.96 4.45 23.48
CA PRO A 169 4.33 3.49 24.38
C PRO A 169 3.26 2.65 23.67
N VAL A 170 3.66 1.86 22.67
CA VAL A 170 2.74 1.13 21.77
C VAL A 170 1.87 0.15 22.53
N GLN A 171 2.41 -0.60 23.50
CA GLN A 171 1.60 -1.50 24.33
C GLN A 171 0.43 -0.75 24.98
N LYS A 172 0.70 0.42 25.57
CA LYS A 172 -0.35 1.22 26.21
C LYS A 172 -1.36 1.74 25.18
N MET A 173 -0.89 2.21 24.01
CA MET A 173 -1.80 2.64 22.93
C MET A 173 -2.67 1.50 22.37
N LEU A 174 -2.22 0.24 22.43
CA LEU A 174 -3.01 -0.91 22.00
C LEU A 174 -4.06 -1.33 23.04
N LEU A 175 -3.73 -1.22 24.32
CA LEU A 175 -4.58 -1.71 25.42
C LEU A 175 -5.52 -0.65 26.01
N ASP A 176 -5.19 0.63 25.86
CA ASP A 176 -5.92 1.75 26.46
C ASP A 176 -6.39 2.72 25.38
N ARG A 177 -7.70 2.71 25.13
CA ARG A 177 -8.35 3.55 24.11
C ARG A 177 -8.27 5.03 24.45
N GLU A 178 -8.39 5.41 25.73
CA GLU A 178 -8.31 6.81 26.15
C GLU A 178 -6.89 7.33 25.97
N PHE A 179 -5.90 6.53 26.35
CA PHE A 179 -4.50 6.87 26.12
C PHE A 179 -4.18 7.00 24.63
N ARG A 180 -4.66 6.08 23.79
CA ARG A 180 -4.51 6.18 22.33
C ARG A 180 -5.16 7.43 21.77
N ALA A 181 -6.37 7.78 22.23
CA ALA A 181 -7.08 8.97 21.79
C ALA A 181 -6.35 10.28 22.16
N ALA A 182 -5.61 10.27 23.27
CA ALA A 182 -4.78 11.39 23.71
C ALA A 182 -3.36 11.39 23.11
N ALA A 183 -2.97 10.35 22.37
CA ALA A 183 -1.63 10.23 21.81
C ALA A 183 -1.40 11.27 20.70
N THR A 184 -0.17 11.78 20.63
CA THR A 184 0.19 12.73 19.59
C THR A 184 0.22 12.06 18.20
N PRO A 185 -0.01 12.81 17.12
CA PRO A 185 0.11 12.29 15.76
C PRO A 185 1.48 11.63 15.47
N ALA A 186 2.56 12.18 16.03
CA ALA A 186 3.88 11.58 15.92
C ALA A 186 3.99 10.21 16.62
N GLN A 187 3.35 10.02 17.77
CA GLN A 187 3.30 8.72 18.45
C GLN A 187 2.45 7.71 17.68
N LEU A 188 1.28 8.13 17.19
CA LEU A 188 0.38 7.28 16.40
C LEU A 188 1.05 6.82 15.10
N CYS A 189 1.66 7.75 14.35
CA CYS A 189 2.36 7.45 13.11
C CYS A 189 3.56 6.51 13.33
N ARG A 190 4.48 6.85 14.26
CA ARG A 190 5.65 6.02 14.53
C ARG A 190 5.29 4.66 15.09
N GLY A 191 4.25 4.59 15.92
CA GLY A 191 3.70 3.35 16.45
C GLY A 191 3.16 2.45 15.34
N ALA A 192 2.33 2.99 14.45
CA ALA A 192 1.81 2.25 13.30
C ALA A 192 2.94 1.73 12.39
N ALA A 193 3.91 2.57 12.04
CA ALA A 193 5.04 2.13 11.22
C ALA A 193 5.86 1.02 11.91
N ALA A 194 6.14 1.17 13.21
CA ALA A 194 6.89 0.17 13.98
C ALA A 194 6.13 -1.16 14.14
N MET A 195 4.80 -1.13 14.26
CA MET A 195 3.96 -2.32 14.29
C MET A 195 4.17 -3.21 13.06
N HIS A 196 4.20 -2.61 11.86
CA HIS A 196 4.46 -3.32 10.61
C HIS A 196 5.94 -3.74 10.46
N GLU A 197 6.89 -2.88 10.86
CA GLU A 197 8.33 -3.21 10.82
C GLU A 197 8.71 -4.39 11.74
N ALA A 198 8.05 -4.47 12.90
CA ALA A 198 8.29 -5.50 13.90
C ALA A 198 7.96 -6.92 13.41
N VAL A 199 7.04 -7.07 12.46
CA VAL A 199 6.70 -8.37 11.85
C VAL A 199 7.95 -9.07 11.30
N ALA A 200 8.83 -8.32 10.63
CA ALA A 200 10.06 -8.86 10.03
C ALA A 200 11.13 -9.25 11.07
N LYS A 201 10.90 -8.99 12.37
CA LYS A 201 11.82 -9.34 13.47
C LYS A 201 11.41 -10.64 14.18
N LEU A 202 10.26 -11.20 13.83
CA LEU A 202 9.73 -12.40 14.47
C LEU A 202 10.19 -13.68 13.74
N PRO A 203 10.25 -14.83 14.43
CA PRO A 203 10.36 -16.13 13.78
C PRO A 203 9.22 -16.33 12.77
N GLN A 204 9.51 -16.95 11.63
CA GLN A 204 8.60 -16.97 10.47
C GLN A 204 7.15 -17.41 10.80
N PRO A 205 6.88 -18.46 11.60
CA PRO A 205 5.51 -18.84 11.94
C PRO A 205 4.76 -17.76 12.75
N GLN A 206 5.47 -17.06 13.64
CA GLN A 206 4.90 -15.96 14.44
C GLN A 206 4.68 -14.73 13.56
N ALA A 207 5.67 -14.39 12.75
CA ALA A 207 5.61 -13.28 11.78
C ALA A 207 4.38 -13.41 10.88
N GLU A 208 4.13 -14.60 10.34
CA GLU A 208 2.97 -14.85 9.48
C GLU A 208 1.64 -14.58 10.20
N ARG A 209 1.45 -15.10 11.42
CA ARG A 209 0.20 -14.93 12.17
C ARG A 209 -0.05 -13.46 12.52
N VAL A 210 0.98 -12.76 12.98
CA VAL A 210 0.91 -11.33 13.29
C VAL A 210 0.65 -10.51 12.02
N ALA A 211 1.32 -10.82 10.92
CA ALA A 211 1.10 -10.15 9.63
C ALA A 211 -0.35 -10.31 9.14
N ARG A 212 -0.92 -11.51 9.25
CA ARG A 212 -2.34 -11.74 8.89
C ARG A 212 -3.28 -10.92 9.78
N MET A 213 -3.00 -10.83 11.08
CA MET A 213 -3.77 -9.96 11.99
C MET A 213 -3.69 -8.48 11.58
N LEU A 214 -2.50 -7.96 11.23
CA LEU A 214 -2.33 -6.56 10.82
C LEU A 214 -2.98 -6.27 9.47
N LEU A 215 -2.84 -7.16 8.48
CA LEU A 215 -3.54 -7.04 7.20
C LEU A 215 -5.05 -7.07 7.40
N LYS A 216 -5.58 -7.96 8.25
CA LYS A 216 -7.01 -7.99 8.58
C LYS A 216 -7.47 -6.61 9.02
N SER A 217 -6.73 -5.92 9.89
CA SER A 217 -7.11 -4.57 10.34
C SER A 217 -6.95 -3.51 9.25
N SER A 218 -5.89 -3.59 8.44
CA SER A 218 -5.55 -2.59 7.41
C SER A 218 -6.46 -2.61 6.19
N VAL A 219 -7.13 -3.74 5.93
CA VAL A 219 -8.11 -3.92 4.84
C VAL A 219 -9.55 -3.98 5.35
N ALA A 220 -9.77 -3.71 6.63
CA ALA A 220 -11.11 -3.58 7.19
C ALA A 220 -11.79 -2.31 6.61
N PRO A 221 -13.13 -2.29 6.52
CA PRO A 221 -13.84 -1.05 6.22
C PRO A 221 -13.49 0.01 7.27
N ASP A 222 -13.54 1.29 6.89
CA ASP A 222 -13.52 2.39 7.86
C ASP A 222 -14.60 2.08 8.90
N GLY A 223 -14.19 1.68 10.10
CA GLY A 223 -15.12 1.54 11.22
C GLY A 223 -15.78 2.90 11.48
N PRO A 224 -17.04 2.94 11.94
CA PRO A 224 -17.66 4.17 12.37
C PRO A 224 -16.78 4.93 13.38
#